data_AF-A0A536C033-F1
#
_entry.id   AF-A0A536C033-F1
#
_cell.length_a   1.000
_cell.length_b   1.000
_cell.length_c   1.000
_cell.angle_alpha   90.00
_cell.angle_beta   90.00
_cell.angle_gamma   90.00
#
_symmetry.space_group_name_H-M   'P 1'
#
loop_
_entity.id
_entity.type
_entity.pdbx_description
1 polymer ?
#
loop_
_entity_poly.entity_id
_entity_poly.type
_entity_poly.pdbx_seq_one_letter_code
_entity_poly.pdbx_strand_id
1 'polypeptide(L)' 'MPTVQKQPGARAAILLVDRKAGKSFSGTIWDTEKDLQNSEAAVAGIRKDIASKAGAPGPKVEALEILYTEIPAAVVSR' A
#
# COMPACT_ATOMS: atom_id res chain seq x y z
N MET A 1 5.05 -4.89 -4.97
CA MET A 1 6.04 -4.17 -4.15
C MET A 1 6.89 -5.18 -3.38
N PRO A 2 8.05 -5.60 -3.90
CA PRO A 2 8.81 -6.72 -3.34
C PRO A 2 9.21 -6.54 -1.87
N THR A 3 9.62 -5.34 -1.46
CA THR A 3 10.02 -5.09 -0.06
C THR A 3 8.84 -5.21 0.90
N VAL A 4 7.67 -4.71 0.54
CA VAL A 4 6.43 -4.84 1.33
C VAL A 4 6.03 -6.32 1.44
N GLN A 5 6.07 -7.07 0.34
CA GLN A 5 5.73 -8.50 0.31
C GLN A 5 6.62 -9.36 1.20
N LYS A 6 7.85 -8.92 1.49
CA LYS A 6 8.78 -9.61 2.39
C LYS A 6 8.54 -9.31 3.88
N GLN A 7 7.70 -8.32 4.20
CA GLN A 7 7.43 -7.97 5.59
C GLN A 7 6.38 -8.93 6.18
N PRO A 8 6.54 -9.36 7.44
CA PRO A 8 5.52 -10.11 8.16
C PRO A 8 4.17 -9.38 8.14
N GLY A 9 3.08 -10.13 8.01
CA GLY A 9 1.72 -9.60 8.05
C GLY A 9 1.28 -8.78 6.83
N ALA A 10 2.09 -8.63 5.78
CA ALA A 10 1.65 -7.94 4.56
C ALA A 10 0.51 -8.71 3.86
N ARG A 11 -0.65 -8.07 3.69
CA ARG A 11 -1.86 -8.66 3.09
C ARG A 11 -2.11 -8.16 1.67
N ALA A 12 -1.91 -6.88 1.41
CA ALA A 12 -2.10 -6.29 0.08
C ALA A 12 -1.28 -5.02 -0.11
N ALA A 13 -1.07 -4.66 -1.37
CA ALA A 13 -0.62 -3.33 -1.77
C ALA A 13 -1.55 -2.81 -2.88
N ILE A 14 -2.03 -1.58 -2.73
CA ILE A 14 -2.95 -0.93 -3.65
C ILE A 14 -2.25 0.29 -4.23
N LEU A 15 -2.38 0.49 -5.54
CA LEU A 15 -1.94 1.68 -6.23
C LEU A 15 -3.10 2.20 -7.09
N LEU A 16 -3.53 3.43 -6.81
CA LEU A 16 -4.52 4.15 -7.56
C LEU A 16 -3.82 5.31 -8.28
N VAL A 17 -4.09 5.48 -9.57
CA VAL A 17 -3.45 6.52 -10.39
C VAL A 17 -4.50 7.24 -11.22
N ASP A 18 -4.62 8.54 -11.02
CA ASP A 18 -5.30 9.44 -11.94
C ASP A 18 -4.25 10.16 -12.77
N ARG A 19 -4.04 9.66 -14.00
CA ARG A 19 -3.04 10.21 -14.93
C ARG A 19 -3.41 11.60 -15.42
N LYS A 20 -4.70 11.90 -15.56
CA LYS A 20 -5.18 13.18 -16.10
C LYS A 20 -5.01 14.30 -15.07
N ALA A 21 -5.32 14.01 -13.81
CA ALA A 21 -5.14 14.97 -12.72
C ALA A 21 -3.72 14.97 -12.13
N GLY A 22 -2.85 14.05 -12.54
CA GLY A 22 -1.49 13.92 -12.01
C GLY A 22 -1.47 13.46 -10.54
N LYS A 23 -2.44 12.64 -10.12
CA LYS A 23 -2.57 12.19 -8.72
C LYS A 23 -2.31 10.70 -8.61
N SER A 24 -1.72 10.30 -7.49
CA SER A 24 -1.61 8.89 -7.12
C SER A 24 -1.85 8.69 -5.63
N PHE A 25 -2.35 7.52 -5.29
CA PHE A 25 -2.48 7.04 -3.92
C PHE A 25 -1.90 5.64 -3.86
N SER A 26 -1.06 5.37 -2.86
CA SER A 26 -0.54 4.03 -2.57
C SER A 26 -0.88 3.66 -1.14
N GLY A 27 -1.41 2.45 -0.94
CA GLY A 27 -1.70 1.92 0.39
C GLY A 27 -1.22 0.48 0.53
N THR A 28 -0.98 0.07 1.76
CA THR A 28 -0.63 -1.31 2.13
C THR A 28 -1.57 -1.77 3.22
N ILE A 29 -2.06 -3.00 3.11
CA ILE A 29 -2.93 -3.62 4.12
C ILE A 29 -2.10 -4.63 4.90
N TRP A 30 -2.26 -4.62 6.21
CA TRP A 30 -1.50 -5.40 7.17
C TRP A 30 -2.42 -6.24 8.03
N ASP A 31 -1.92 -7.37 8.51
CA ASP A 31 -2.67 -8.30 9.36
C ASP A 31 -2.94 -7.73 10.75
N THR A 32 -1.93 -7.06 11.31
CA THR A 32 -2.02 -6.38 12.60
C THR A 32 -1.36 -5.00 12.53
N GLU A 33 -1.74 -4.11 13.43
CA GLU A 33 -1.07 -2.81 13.58
C GLU A 33 0.43 -3.00 13.90
N LYS A 34 0.77 -4.01 14.69
CA LYS A 34 2.17 -4.32 15.04
C LYS A 34 3.00 -4.70 13.81
N ASP A 35 2.42 -5.45 12.87
CA ASP A 35 3.09 -5.78 11.61
C ASP A 35 3.34 -4.54 10.75
N LEU A 36 2.37 -3.61 10.68
CA LEU A 36 2.53 -2.31 10.04
C LEU A 36 3.69 -1.54 10.67
N GLN A 37 3.68 -1.36 11.99
CA GLN A 37 4.69 -0.61 12.72
C GLN A 37 6.09 -1.21 12.53
N ASN A 38 6.22 -2.54 12.59
CA ASN A 38 7.49 -3.23 12.35
C ASN A 38 8.01 -3.06 10.91
N SER A 39 7.11 -2.86 9.94
CA SER A 39 7.47 -2.66 8.53
C SER A 39 8.07 -1.27 8.25
N GLU A 40 7.79 -0.27 9.09
CA GLU A 40 8.01 1.14 8.77
C GLU A 40 9.47 1.44 8.40
N ALA A 41 10.43 0.89 9.14
CA ALA A 41 11.85 1.08 8.86
C ALA A 41 12.26 0.57 7.47
N ALA A 42 11.69 -0.55 7.03
CA ALA A 42 11.98 -1.16 5.73
C ALA A 42 11.25 -0.45 4.57
N VAL A 43 10.06 0.11 4.82
CA VAL A 43 9.18 0.67 3.78
C VAL A 43 9.36 2.19 3.63
N ALA A 44 9.79 2.90 4.67
CA ALA A 44 9.95 4.37 4.64
C ALA A 44 10.88 4.87 3.52
N GLY A 45 12.00 4.18 3.29
CA GLY A 45 12.94 4.53 2.21
C GLY A 45 12.29 4.48 0.83
N ILE A 46 11.43 3.50 0.59
CA ILE A 46 10.72 3.33 -0.69
C ILE A 46 9.75 4.47 -0.94
N ARG A 47 9.02 4.91 0.09
CA ARG A 47 8.09 6.04 -0.03
C ARG A 47 8.81 7.31 -0.46
N LYS A 48 9.99 7.57 0.12
CA LYS A 48 10.84 8.71 -0.24
C LYS A 48 11.32 8.63 -1.69
N ASP A 49 11.82 7.46 -2.10
CA ASP A 49 12.31 7.24 -3.46
C ASP A 49 11.20 7.40 -4.52
N ILE A 50 10.00 6.90 -4.23
CA ILE A 50 8.83 7.03 -5.12
C ILE A 50 8.41 8.50 -5.26
N ALA A 51 8.30 9.23 -4.14
CA ALA A 51 7.93 10.64 -4.18
C ALA A 51 8.95 11.48 -4.96
N SER A 52 10.25 11.21 -4.76
CA SER A 52 11.32 11.87 -5.53
C SER A 52 11.20 11.62 -7.03
N LYS A 53 10.98 10.37 -7.45
CA LYS A 53 10.79 10.01 -8.87
C LYS A 53 9.51 10.59 -9.47
N ALA A 54 8.48 10.79 -8.65
CA ALA A 54 7.23 11.42 -9.05
C ALA A 54 7.30 12.96 -9.08
N GLY A 55 8.42 13.57 -8.69
CA GLY A 55 8.54 15.03 -8.58
C GLY A 55 7.69 15.63 -7.44
N ALA A 56 7.27 14.81 -6.48
CA ALA A 56 6.48 15.24 -5.34
C ALA A 56 7.41 15.64 -4.16
N PRO A 57 7.06 16.69 -3.40
CA PRO A 57 7.86 17.13 -2.25
C PRO A 57 7.93 16.08 -1.13
N GLY A 58 6.99 15.13 -1.11
CA GLY A 58 6.96 14.00 -0.20
C GLY A 58 5.54 13.42 -0.13
N PRO A 59 5.37 12.14 0.27
CA PRO A 59 4.05 11.57 0.49
C PRO A 59 3.55 11.97 1.87
N LYS A 60 2.26 12.32 1.98
CA LYS A 60 1.55 12.28 3.26
C LYS A 60 1.37 10.81 3.64
N VAL A 61 1.71 10.44 4.86
CA VAL A 61 1.62 9.05 5.36
C VAL A 61 0.72 9.03 6.57
N GLU A 62 -0.26 8.12 6.58
CA GLU A 62 -1.21 7.91 7.66
C GLU A 62 -1.40 6.41 7.86
N ALA A 63 -1.54 5.99 9.12
CA ALA A 63 -1.96 4.65 9.48
C ALA A 63 -3.44 4.71 9.88
N LEU A 64 -4.26 3.83 9.31
CA LEU A 64 -5.71 3.81 9.48
C LEU A 64 -6.17 2.38 9.72
N GLU A 65 -7.19 2.22 10.55
CA GLU A 65 -7.93 0.97 10.64
C GLU A 65 -8.89 0.84 9.45
N ILE A 66 -9.04 -0.37 8.94
CA ILE A 66 -9.86 -0.65 7.76
C ILE A 66 -10.86 -1.75 8.12
N LEU A 67 -12.15 -1.46 7.93
CA LEU A 67 -13.16 -2.50 7.82
C LEU A 67 -13.29 -2.86 6.34
N TYR A 68 -13.16 -4.15 6.01
CA TYR A 68 -13.33 -4.62 4.65
C TYR A 68 -14.21 -5.86 4.60
N THR A 69 -14.74 -6.14 3.41
CA THR A 69 -15.37 -7.41 3.08
C THR A 69 -14.80 -7.89 1.76
N GLU A 70 -14.62 -9.19 1.62
CA GLU A 70 -14.18 -9.78 0.36
C GLU A 70 -15.38 -9.94 -0.56
N ILE A 71 -15.22 -9.51 -1.82
CA ILE A 71 -16.17 -9.85 -2.89
C ILE A 71 -15.56 -11.04 -3.63
N PRO A 72 -16.01 -12.28 -3.38
CA PRO A 72 -15.50 -13.43 -4.08
C PRO A 72 -15.81 -13.32 -5.57
N ALA A 73 -14.86 -13.73 -6.42
CA ALA A 73 -15.14 -13.89 -7.84
C ALA A 73 -16.25 -14.92 -8.03
N ALA A 74 -17.17 -14.68 -8.96
CA ALA A 74 -18.20 -15.65 -9.29
C ALA A 74 -17.54 -16.95 -9.79
N VAL A 75 -17.81 -18.06 -9.12
CA VAL A 75 -17.43 -19.38 -9.62
C VAL A 75 -18.34 -19.69 -10.80
N VAL A 76 -17.84 -19.51 -12.03
CA VAL A 76 -18.53 -20.01 -13.22
C VAL A 76 -18.23 -21.50 -13.31
N SER A 77 -19.15 -22.34 -12.81
CA SER A 77 -19.13 -23.78 -13.04
C SER A 77 -19.32 -24.05 -14.55
N ARG A 78 -18.37 -24.77 -15.16
CA ARG A 78 -18.47 -25.28 -16.53
C ARG A 78 -19.46 -26.45 -16.61
#